data_AF-T0TNT0-F1
#
_entry.id   AF-T0TNT0-F1
#
_cell.length_a   1.000
_cell.length_b   1.000
_cell.length_c   1.000
_cell.angle_alpha   90.00
_cell.angle_beta   90.00
_cell.angle_gamma   90.00
#
_symmetry.space_group_name_H-M   'P 1'
#
loop_
_entity.id
_entity.type
_entity.pdbx_description
1 polymer ?
#
loop_
_entity_poly.entity_id
_entity_poly.type
_entity_poly.pdbx_seq_one_letter_code
_entity_poly.pdbx_strand_id
1 'polypeptide(L)'
;MIATKPELSYLSTKIRYEELYALEQSQARATPKAHHDAIVDRLVENLQELETSGIFEYIQIYQRDRRCIYNSLEDEGTASSVLRENLFGEWSPIEKSMLIQEKERLKELVEKILKNELALFISYLL
;
A
#
# COMPACT_ATOMS: atom_id res chain seq x y z
N MET A 1 -12.85 4.19 -3.48
CA MET A 1 -11.39 4.19 -3.21
C MET A 1 -10.99 2.95 -2.39
N ILE A 2 -9.71 2.60 -2.35
CA ILE A 2 -9.19 1.51 -1.48
C ILE A 2 -8.45 2.14 -0.29
N ALA A 3 -8.75 1.69 0.93
CA ALA A 3 -8.10 2.13 2.16
C ALA A 3 -7.31 0.97 2.80
N THR A 4 -6.12 1.29 3.30
CA THR A 4 -5.23 0.33 3.98
C THR A 4 -4.23 1.10 4.85
N LYS A 5 -3.70 0.47 5.90
CA LYS A 5 -2.68 1.08 6.76
C LYS A 5 -1.50 1.61 5.94
N PRO A 6 -1.00 2.84 6.20
CA PRO A 6 0.13 3.42 5.47
C PRO A 6 1.36 2.52 5.41
N GLU A 7 1.64 1.77 6.47
CA GLU A 7 2.76 0.84 6.56
C GLU A 7 2.59 -0.35 5.61
N LEU A 8 1.38 -0.89 5.49
CA LEU A 8 1.06 -1.96 4.53
C LEU A 8 1.14 -1.44 3.09
N SER A 9 0.65 -0.24 2.84
CA SER A 9 0.76 0.43 1.53
C SER A 9 2.22 0.57 1.12
N TYR A 10 3.04 1.19 1.98
CA TYR A 10 4.45 1.41 1.68
C TYR A 10 5.22 0.11 1.52
N LEU A 11 4.96 -0.90 2.36
CA LEU A 11 5.59 -2.21 2.23
C LEU A 11 5.30 -2.86 0.87
N SER A 12 4.05 -2.80 0.41
CA SER A 12 3.70 -3.31 -0.92
C SER A 12 4.38 -2.52 -2.05
N THR A 13 4.67 -1.21 -1.88
CA THR A 13 5.47 -0.46 -2.87
C THR A 13 6.92 -0.97 -2.96
N LYS A 14 7.50 -1.41 -1.83
CA LYS A 14 8.83 -2.03 -1.82
C LYS A 14 8.83 -3.39 -2.48
N ILE A 15 7.84 -4.23 -2.13
CA ILE A 15 7.69 -5.55 -2.76
C ILE A 15 7.56 -5.40 -4.28
N ARG A 16 6.70 -4.50 -4.75
CA ARG A 16 6.55 -4.20 -6.19
C ARG A 16 7.88 -3.79 -6.83
N TYR A 17 8.69 -2.99 -6.15
CA TYR A 17 10.02 -2.61 -6.66
C TYR A 17 10.93 -3.82 -6.79
N GLU A 18 11.06 -4.64 -5.74
CA GLU A 18 11.94 -5.82 -5.75
C GLU A 18 11.47 -6.87 -6.77
N GLU A 19 10.16 -7.04 -6.94
CA GLU A 19 9.60 -7.96 -7.94
C GLU A 19 9.94 -7.50 -9.36
N LEU A 20 9.79 -6.20 -9.65
CA LEU A 20 10.19 -5.64 -10.93
C LEU A 20 11.70 -5.66 -11.12
N TYR A 21 12.48 -5.41 -10.07
CA TYR A 21 13.93 -5.48 -10.12
C TYR A 21 14.42 -6.89 -10.46
N ALA A 22 13.81 -7.91 -9.87
CA ALA A 22 14.12 -9.31 -10.16
C ALA A 22 13.76 -9.73 -11.60
N LEU A 23 12.77 -9.08 -12.23
CA LEU A 23 12.33 -9.36 -13.60
C LEU A 23 13.11 -8.55 -14.65
N GLU A 24 13.18 -7.23 -14.47
CA GLU A 24 13.82 -6.28 -15.38
C GLU A 24 14.32 -5.05 -14.60
N GLN A 25 15.59 -5.08 -14.18
CA GLN A 25 16.22 -4.03 -13.38
C GLN A 25 16.09 -2.63 -13.99
N SER A 26 16.17 -2.51 -15.32
CA SER A 26 16.10 -1.24 -16.04
C SER A 26 14.73 -0.54 -15.92
N GLN A 27 13.66 -1.30 -15.63
CA GLN A 27 12.29 -0.80 -15.45
C GLN A 27 11.92 -0.58 -13.98
N ALA A 28 12.70 -1.13 -13.04
CA ALA A 28 12.41 -0.99 -11.63
C ALA A 28 12.53 0.49 -11.19
N ARG A 29 11.45 1.02 -10.60
CA ARG A 29 11.40 2.39 -10.05
C ARG A 29 10.82 2.34 -8.66
N ALA A 30 11.65 2.68 -7.67
CA ALA A 30 11.22 2.77 -6.29
C ALA A 30 10.25 3.94 -6.11
N THR A 31 9.29 3.78 -5.20
CA THR A 31 8.47 4.88 -4.70
C THR A 31 9.16 5.46 -3.48
N PRO A 32 9.69 6.70 -3.53
CA PRO A 32 10.32 7.32 -2.36
C PRO A 32 9.32 7.43 -1.21
N LYS A 33 9.75 7.10 0.02
CA LYS A 33 8.88 7.16 1.20
C LYS A 33 8.24 8.54 1.38
N ALA A 34 9.01 9.61 1.17
CA ALA A 34 8.51 10.98 1.28
C ALA A 34 7.35 11.27 0.31
N HIS A 35 7.36 10.72 -0.90
CA HIS A 35 6.25 10.90 -1.85
C HIS A 35 5.02 10.11 -1.45
N HIS A 36 5.21 8.89 -0.93
CA HIS A 36 4.12 8.09 -0.37
C HIS A 36 3.47 8.80 0.83
N ASP A 37 4.28 9.22 1.81
CA ASP A 37 3.81 9.85 3.03
C ASP A 37 3.08 11.18 2.74
N ALA A 38 3.61 11.99 1.80
CA ALA A 38 2.96 13.24 1.39
C ALA A 38 1.54 13.04 0.80
N ILE A 39 1.26 11.87 0.20
CA ILE A 39 -0.09 11.53 -0.27
C ILE A 39 -0.95 11.10 0.91
N VAL A 40 -0.44 10.25 1.80
CA VAL A 40 -1.17 9.76 2.99
C VAL A 40 -1.62 10.94 3.86
N ASP A 41 -0.74 11.91 4.09
CA ASP A 41 -1.01 13.08 4.94
C ASP A 41 -2.19 13.92 4.43
N ARG A 42 -2.40 13.97 3.10
CA ARG A 42 -3.45 14.78 2.48
C ARG A 42 -4.71 14.01 2.14
N LEU A 43 -4.67 12.68 2.21
CA LEU A 43 -5.73 11.85 1.63
C LEU A 43 -7.08 12.05 2.31
N VAL A 44 -7.08 12.22 3.64
CA VAL A 44 -8.30 12.45 4.42
C VAL A 44 -8.91 13.81 4.12
N GLU A 45 -8.08 14.86 4.09
CA GLU A 45 -8.52 16.23 3.82
C GLU A 45 -9.06 16.36 2.39
N ASN A 46 -8.36 15.80 1.42
CA ASN A 46 -8.82 15.76 0.03
C ASN A 46 -10.15 15.03 -0.10
N LEU A 47 -10.32 13.88 0.57
CA LEU A 47 -11.59 13.16 0.53
C LEU A 47 -12.72 13.98 1.17
N GLN A 48 -12.45 14.67 2.27
CA GLN A 48 -13.43 15.54 2.93
C GLN A 48 -13.86 16.70 2.01
N GLU A 49 -12.92 17.32 1.30
CA GLU A 49 -13.22 18.38 0.33
C GLU A 49 -14.09 17.84 -0.81
N LEU A 50 -13.72 16.69 -1.38
CA LEU A 50 -14.47 16.05 -2.45
C LEU A 50 -15.88 15.64 -2.00
N GLU A 51 -16.00 15.08 -0.79
CA GLU A 51 -17.27 14.72 -0.15
C GLU A 51 -18.16 15.95 0.06
N THR A 52 -17.60 17.05 0.59
CA THR A 52 -18.34 18.30 0.84
C THR A 52 -18.76 18.99 -0.46
N SER A 53 -17.95 18.87 -1.51
CA SER A 53 -18.24 19.48 -2.81
C SER A 53 -19.46 18.87 -3.52
N GLY A 54 -19.87 17.66 -3.15
CA GLY A 54 -21.02 16.98 -3.75
C GLY A 54 -20.85 16.60 -5.22
N ILE A 55 -19.61 16.60 -5.75
CA ILE A 55 -19.35 16.32 -7.17
C ILE A 55 -19.52 14.84 -7.55
N PHE A 56 -19.46 13.94 -6.57
CA PHE A 56 -19.64 12.50 -6.78
C PHE A 56 -21.06 12.11 -6.38
N GLU A 57 -21.73 11.32 -7.24
CA GLU A 57 -23.05 10.77 -6.96
C GLU A 57 -23.04 9.85 -5.73
N TYR A 58 -21.95 9.11 -5.54
CA TYR A 58 -21.71 8.29 -4.36
C TYR A 58 -20.21 8.10 -4.11
N ILE A 59 -19.87 7.83 -2.85
CA ILE A 59 -18.51 7.54 -2.39
C ILE A 59 -18.51 6.19 -1.70
N GLN A 60 -17.57 5.32 -2.12
CA GLN A 60 -17.37 4.01 -1.51
C GLN A 60 -15.92 3.82 -1.09
N ILE A 61 -15.70 3.14 0.04
CA ILE A 61 -14.38 2.78 0.55
C ILE A 61 -14.29 1.27 0.67
N TYR A 62 -13.25 0.69 0.08
CA TYR A 62 -12.98 -0.74 0.08
C TYR A 62 -11.67 -1.06 0.79
N GLN A 63 -11.56 -2.26 1.34
CA GLN A 63 -10.29 -2.83 1.79
C GLN A 63 -9.70 -3.79 0.74
N ARG A 64 -8.44 -4.20 0.94
CA ARG A 64 -7.68 -5.06 0.00
C ARG A 64 -8.34 -6.41 -0.28
N ASP A 65 -9.16 -6.90 0.65
CA ASP A 65 -9.95 -8.14 0.52
C ASP A 65 -11.25 -7.96 -0.28
N ARG A 66 -11.46 -6.77 -0.89
CA ARG A 66 -12.66 -6.35 -1.63
C ARG A 66 -13.89 -6.12 -0.76
N ARG A 67 -13.74 -6.09 0.57
CA ARG A 67 -14.83 -5.72 1.47
C ARG A 67 -15.12 -4.22 1.35
N CYS A 68 -16.38 -3.87 1.10
CA CYS A 68 -16.86 -2.50 1.24
C CYS A 68 -16.98 -2.16 2.73
N ILE A 69 -16.35 -1.08 3.17
CA ILE A 69 -16.38 -0.61 4.57
C ILE A 69 -17.11 0.72 4.73
N TYR A 70 -17.51 1.35 3.62
CA TYR A 70 -18.36 2.52 3.60
C TYR A 70 -19.00 2.68 2.22
N ASN A 71 -20.29 3.01 2.19
CA ASN A 71 -21.07 3.36 1.03
C ASN A 71 -21.99 4.55 1.36
N SER A 72 -21.75 5.72 0.76
CA SER A 72 -22.49 6.95 1.07
C SER A 72 -23.99 6.89 0.76
N LEU A 73 -24.45 5.90 -0.02
CA LEU A 73 -25.88 5.71 -0.30
C LEU A 73 -26.61 4.93 0.80
N GLU A 74 -25.87 4.19 1.63
CA GLU A 74 -26.43 3.21 2.58
C GLU A 74 -26.01 3.51 4.03
N ASP A 75 -24.80 4.04 4.21
CA ASP A 75 -24.18 4.24 5.52
C ASP A 75 -24.31 5.68 6.01
N GLU A 76 -24.43 5.82 7.33
CA GLU A 76 -24.38 7.13 8.01
C GLU A 76 -22.92 7.59 8.24
N GLY A 77 -22.76 8.89 8.51
CA GLY A 77 -21.45 9.49 8.75
C GLY A 77 -20.72 9.86 7.45
N THR A 78 -19.41 10.09 7.57
CA THR A 78 -18.60 10.65 6.45
C THR A 78 -17.54 9.67 5.99
N ALA A 79 -17.34 9.57 4.67
CA ALA A 79 -16.27 8.83 4.03
C ALA A 79 -14.91 9.26 4.60
N SER A 80 -14.70 10.56 4.81
CA SER A 80 -13.47 11.11 5.40
C SER A 80 -13.21 10.59 6.82
N SER A 81 -14.24 10.47 7.67
CA SER A 81 -14.10 9.86 8.99
C SER A 81 -13.74 8.37 8.95
N VAL A 82 -14.41 7.58 8.08
CA VAL A 82 -14.12 6.14 7.93
C VAL A 82 -12.72 5.92 7.38
N LEU A 83 -12.29 6.75 6.42
CA LEU A 83 -10.92 6.71 5.91
C LEU A 83 -9.91 7.01 7.01
N ARG A 84 -10.11 8.06 7.81
CA ARG A 84 -9.21 8.42 8.92
C ARG A 84 -9.04 7.28 9.90
N GLU A 85 -10.14 6.66 10.32
CA GLU A 85 -10.12 5.51 11.22
C GLU A 85 -9.40 4.32 10.58
N ASN A 86 -9.63 4.06 9.29
CA ASN A 86 -8.93 2.97 8.63
C ASN A 86 -7.41 3.21 8.56
N LEU A 87 -6.97 4.43 8.20
CA LEU A 87 -5.55 4.76 8.07
C LEU A 87 -4.82 4.81 9.41
N PHE A 88 -5.43 5.46 10.41
CA PHE A 88 -4.73 5.87 11.64
C PHE A 88 -5.33 5.30 12.93
N GLY A 89 -6.47 4.64 12.85
CA GLY A 89 -7.08 3.94 13.98
C GLY A 89 -6.36 2.64 14.31
N GLU A 90 -6.99 1.84 15.17
CA GLU A 90 -6.40 0.60 15.68
C GLU A 90 -6.12 -0.43 14.59
N TRP A 91 -5.11 -1.25 14.83
CA TRP A 91 -4.76 -2.37 13.96
C TRP A 91 -5.57 -3.61 14.32
N SER A 92 -6.32 -4.13 13.35
CA SER A 92 -6.97 -5.43 13.46
C SER A 92 -5.94 -6.57 13.49
N PRO A 93 -6.30 -7.74 14.06
CA PRO A 93 -5.45 -8.93 13.99
C PRO A 93 -5.10 -9.34 12.55
N ILE A 94 -6.02 -9.11 11.61
CA ILE A 94 -5.83 -9.41 10.19
C ILE A 94 -4.74 -8.50 9.60
N GLU A 95 -4.81 -7.19 9.83
CA GLU A 95 -3.80 -6.23 9.35
C GLU A 95 -2.41 -6.53 9.94
N LYS A 96 -2.34 -6.90 11.23
CA LYS A 96 -1.08 -7.31 11.87
C LYS A 96 -0.49 -8.55 11.21
N SER A 97 -1.32 -9.55 10.93
CA SER A 97 -0.91 -10.77 10.20
C SER A 97 -0.43 -10.46 8.79
N MET A 98 -1.16 -9.60 8.05
CA MET A 98 -0.75 -9.14 6.72
C MET A 98 0.61 -8.44 6.75
N LEU A 99 0.87 -7.60 7.77
CA LEU A 99 2.14 -6.90 7.89
C LEU A 99 3.31 -7.87 8.10
N ILE A 100 3.11 -8.92 8.91
CA ILE A 100 4.12 -9.95 9.13
C ILE A 100 4.39 -10.72 7.84
N GLN A 101 3.34 -11.15 7.14
CA GLN A 101 3.45 -11.93 5.90
C GLN A 101 4.17 -11.13 4.80
N GLU A 102 3.80 -9.86 4.59
CA GLU A 102 4.43 -9.01 3.58
C GLU A 102 5.90 -8.70 3.95
N LYS A 103 6.24 -8.61 5.24
CA LYS A 103 7.64 -8.43 5.68
C LYS A 103 8.48 -9.66 5.38
N GLU A 104 7.96 -10.85 5.66
CA GLU A 104 8.67 -12.09 5.36
C GLU A 104 8.83 -12.27 3.86
N ARG A 105 7.77 -12.02 3.07
CA ARG A 105 7.82 -12.03 1.61
C ARG A 105 8.90 -11.08 1.06
N LEU A 106 8.97 -9.84 1.56
CA LEU A 106 9.99 -8.88 1.14
C LEU A 106 11.40 -9.42 1.44
N LYS A 107 11.59 -9.99 2.63
CA LYS A 107 12.89 -10.57 3.05
C LYS A 107 13.29 -11.73 2.14
N GLU A 108 12.40 -12.69 1.89
CA GLU A 108 12.64 -13.83 0.99
C GLU A 108 13.02 -13.36 -0.42
N LEU A 109 12.33 -12.33 -0.92
CA LEU A 109 12.57 -11.78 -2.25
C LEU A 109 13.96 -11.13 -2.36
N VAL A 110 14.33 -10.31 -1.38
CA VAL A 110 15.67 -9.68 -1.32
C VAL A 110 16.77 -10.74 -1.19
N GLU A 111 16.60 -11.74 -0.33
CA GLU A 111 17.56 -12.84 -0.20
C GLU A 111 17.76 -13.61 -1.51
N LYS A 112 16.68 -13.84 -2.26
CA LYS A 112 16.73 -14.50 -3.57
C LYS A 112 17.48 -13.65 -4.61
N ILE A 113 17.22 -12.35 -4.65
CA ILE A 113 17.90 -11.40 -5.56
C ILE A 113 19.41 -11.39 -5.27
N LEU A 114 19.81 -11.22 -4.00
CA LEU A 114 21.21 -11.19 -3.61
C LEU A 114 21.96 -12.48 -3.95
N LYS A 115 21.32 -13.64 -3.75
CA LYS A 115 21.90 -14.95 -4.13
C LYS A 115 22.12 -15.04 -5.64
N ASN A 116 21.18 -14.56 -6.44
CA ASN A 116 21.28 -14.57 -7.90
C ASN A 116 22.38 -13.63 -8.39
N GLU A 117 22.47 -12.43 -7.85
CA GLU A 117 23.52 -11.46 -8.20
C GLU A 117 24.92 -11.97 -7.83
N LEU A 118 25.07 -12.59 -6.64
CA LEU A 118 26.32 -13.21 -6.24
C LEU A 118 26.72 -14.36 -7.17
N ALA A 119 25.77 -15.21 -7.55
CA ALA A 119 26.02 -16.31 -8.48
C ALA A 119 26.45 -15.81 -9.87
N LEU A 120 25.79 -14.77 -10.39
CA LEU A 120 26.19 -14.11 -11.64
C LEU A 120 27.59 -13.53 -11.53
N PHE A 121 27.89 -12.80 -10.46
CA PHE A 121 29.21 -12.21 -10.24
C PHE A 121 30.33 -13.27 -10.21
N ILE A 122 30.12 -14.38 -9.49
CA ILE A 122 31.09 -15.48 -9.45
C ILE A 122 31.27 -16.10 -10.85
N SER A 123 30.20 -16.24 -11.64
CA SER A 123 30.28 -16.79 -13.00
C SER A 123 31.08 -15.93 -13.98
N TYR A 124 31.24 -14.64 -13.71
CA TYR A 124 32.10 -13.75 -14.52
C TYR A 124 33.57 -13.79 -14.10
N LEU A 125 33.89 -14.33 -12.90
CA LEU A 125 35.25 -14.40 -12.37
C LEU A 125 35.95 -15.74 -12.64
N LEU A 126 35.20 -16.78 -13.02
CA LEU A 126 35.69 -18.12 -13.36
C LEU A 126 35.64 -18.34 -14.87
#